data_AF-A0A8S3T8E1-F1
#
_entry.id   AF-A0A8S3T8E1-F1
#
_cell.length_a   1.000
_cell.length_b   1.000
_cell.length_c   1.000
_cell.angle_alpha   90.00
_cell.angle_beta   90.00
_cell.angle_gamma   90.00
#
_symmetry.space_group_name_H-M   'P 1'
#
loop_
_entity.id
_entity.type
_entity.pdbx_description
1 polymer ?
#
loop_
_entity_poly.entity_id
_entity_poly.type
_entity_poly.pdbx_seq_one_letter_code
_entity_poly.pdbx_strand_id
1 'polypeptide(L)'
;MSAPSFSLLIFAIFVFYPLSCSSQTQTGLLPVVINTWPFTNATAAAWNTLVNKKGSIYDALVDGCSVCEIERCDGSVGPGGSPDENGETTLDAMVMNGQTFDVGAVGCLRRIPTAIAVARAVMDYTEQTLLVGELAIAVARAVMDYTEQTLLVGELATQFAVEMGFKEMNLSSDSSITMWKDWKTRNCQPNYRTNVTPDPTKNCGPYKPMSVLESLQQTENRGNKNIGPRNHDTIGMVVIDEHGNITAGTTTNGLNHKIPGRVGDSPIMGAGAYAMNGVGGAVATGDGDVMMRFLPSFLAVSQMAAGVPPGIITKLTIQNIAKYYPKFSGALIAVDNKGTYGAACYGFPVFHYSVINPVLKTVTIKSVECLV
;
A
#
# COMPACT_ATOMS: atom_id res chain seq x y z
N MET A 1 -25.42 -82.26 -10.21
CA MET A 1 -25.96 -81.02 -10.82
C MET A 1 -25.20 -79.86 -10.22
N SER A 2 -24.26 -79.27 -10.97
CA SER A 2 -23.43 -78.15 -10.53
C SER A 2 -23.10 -77.32 -11.77
N ALA A 3 -23.69 -76.12 -11.85
CA ALA A 3 -23.44 -75.16 -12.93
C ALA A 3 -22.24 -74.26 -12.58
N PRO A 4 -21.41 -73.83 -13.55
CA PRO A 4 -20.35 -72.88 -13.29
C PRO A 4 -20.84 -71.43 -13.46
N SER A 5 -20.38 -70.55 -12.58
CA SER A 5 -20.60 -69.10 -12.61
C SER A 5 -19.65 -68.42 -13.61
N PHE A 6 -20.19 -67.66 -14.56
CA PHE A 6 -19.42 -66.74 -15.40
C PHE A 6 -19.36 -65.36 -14.75
N SER A 7 -18.16 -64.89 -14.41
CA SER A 7 -17.89 -63.53 -13.94
C SER A 7 -17.49 -62.66 -15.14
N LEU A 8 -18.31 -61.65 -15.46
CA LEU A 8 -18.10 -60.70 -16.55
C LEU A 8 -17.20 -59.55 -16.06
N LEU A 9 -15.93 -59.51 -16.49
CA LEU A 9 -15.03 -58.37 -16.24
C LEU A 9 -15.27 -57.28 -17.30
N ILE A 10 -15.84 -56.15 -16.88
CA ILE A 10 -15.98 -54.95 -17.71
C ILE A 10 -14.65 -54.17 -17.67
N PHE A 11 -13.90 -54.18 -18.77
CA PHE A 11 -12.75 -53.30 -18.95
C PHE A 11 -13.24 -51.89 -19.33
N ALA A 12 -13.16 -50.94 -18.41
CA ALA A 12 -13.38 -49.52 -18.69
C ALA A 12 -12.14 -48.96 -19.41
N ILE A 13 -12.26 -48.71 -20.72
CA ILE A 13 -11.24 -48.01 -21.51
C ILE A 13 -11.31 -46.53 -21.15
N PHE A 14 -10.39 -46.04 -20.33
CA PHE A 14 -10.18 -44.61 -20.10
C PHE A 14 -9.49 -44.00 -21.32
N VAL A 15 -10.28 -43.34 -22.18
CA VAL A 15 -9.77 -42.49 -23.26
C VAL A 15 -9.23 -41.22 -22.62
N PHE A 16 -7.90 -41.13 -22.47
CA PHE A 16 -7.20 -39.90 -22.11
C PHE A 16 -7.30 -38.91 -23.28
N TYR A 17 -8.23 -37.97 -23.21
CA TYR A 17 -8.17 -36.75 -24.00
C TYR A 17 -7.11 -35.83 -23.38
N PRO A 18 -6.04 -35.45 -24.10
CA PRO A 18 -5.17 -34.38 -23.64
C PRO A 18 -6.00 -33.09 -23.63
N LEU A 19 -6.34 -32.60 -22.45
CA LEU A 19 -6.77 -31.22 -22.25
C LEU A 19 -5.57 -30.33 -22.57
N SER A 20 -5.41 -29.97 -23.85
CA SER A 20 -4.54 -28.88 -24.27
C SER A 20 -5.14 -27.58 -23.74
N CYS A 21 -4.83 -27.26 -22.48
CA CYS A 21 -5.04 -25.94 -21.92
C CYS A 21 -4.04 -25.01 -22.62
N SER A 22 -4.49 -24.37 -23.68
CA SER A 22 -3.77 -23.29 -24.33
C SER A 22 -3.71 -22.10 -23.37
N SER A 23 -2.72 -22.11 -22.48
CA SER A 23 -2.20 -20.89 -21.88
C SER A 23 -1.53 -20.14 -23.03
N GLN A 24 -2.25 -19.23 -23.67
CA GLN A 24 -1.60 -18.20 -24.48
C GLN A 24 -0.73 -17.39 -23.52
N THR A 25 0.55 -17.72 -23.43
CA THR A 25 1.55 -16.85 -22.84
C THR A 25 1.53 -15.56 -23.64
N GLN A 26 0.91 -14.50 -23.09
CA GLN A 26 0.94 -13.18 -23.69
C GLN A 26 2.39 -12.69 -23.66
N THR A 27 3.12 -12.92 -24.74
CA THR A 27 4.48 -12.42 -24.93
C THR A 27 4.42 -10.92 -25.25
N GLY A 28 5.29 -10.11 -24.63
CA GLY A 28 5.39 -8.67 -24.91
C GLY A 28 4.65 -7.74 -23.95
N LEU A 29 4.35 -8.19 -22.72
CA LEU A 29 3.73 -7.36 -21.67
C LEU A 29 4.74 -6.48 -20.90
N LEU A 30 6.05 -6.68 -21.07
CA LEU A 30 7.08 -5.86 -20.43
C LEU A 30 7.62 -4.77 -21.38
N PRO A 31 7.99 -3.58 -20.88
CA PRO A 31 7.87 -3.14 -19.49
C PRO A 31 6.40 -2.95 -19.05
N VAL A 32 6.13 -2.95 -17.75
CA VAL A 32 4.79 -2.67 -17.20
C VAL A 32 4.88 -1.70 -16.03
N VAL A 33 3.98 -0.72 -16.01
CA VAL A 33 3.73 0.16 -14.87
C VAL A 33 2.27 -0.01 -14.46
N ILE A 34 2.04 -0.29 -13.19
CA ILE A 34 0.70 -0.48 -12.63
C ILE A 34 0.61 0.18 -11.25
N ASN A 35 -0.49 0.89 -10.99
CA ASN A 35 -0.74 1.50 -9.68
C ASN A 35 -2.19 1.42 -9.23
N THR A 36 -2.39 1.53 -7.92
CA THR A 36 -3.71 1.63 -7.30
C THR A 36 -4.43 2.90 -7.74
N TRP A 37 -5.77 2.82 -7.86
CA TRP A 37 -6.65 3.95 -8.19
C TRP A 37 -6.47 4.49 -9.62
N PRO A 38 -7.40 5.33 -10.14
CA PRO A 38 -7.35 5.82 -11.51
C PRO A 38 -6.39 7.02 -11.67
N PHE A 39 -5.23 6.98 -11.00
CA PHE A 39 -4.20 8.04 -11.06
C PHE A 39 -3.37 7.94 -12.34
N THR A 40 -3.99 8.22 -13.48
CA THR A 40 -3.38 8.00 -14.80
C THR A 40 -2.13 8.85 -15.05
N ASN A 41 -2.06 10.05 -14.46
CA ASN A 41 -0.89 10.93 -14.58
C ASN A 41 0.34 10.33 -13.91
N ALA A 42 0.16 9.69 -12.75
CA ALA A 42 1.23 8.97 -12.05
C ALA A 42 1.75 7.81 -12.91
N THR A 43 0.84 7.01 -13.48
CA THR A 43 1.23 5.92 -14.40
C THR A 43 1.99 6.44 -15.62
N ALA A 44 1.51 7.53 -16.22
CA ALA A 44 2.11 8.14 -17.41
C ALA A 44 3.52 8.70 -17.12
N ALA A 45 3.71 9.33 -15.95
CA ALA A 45 5.00 9.88 -15.54
C ALA A 45 6.04 8.78 -15.33
N ALA A 46 5.69 7.72 -14.60
CA ALA A 46 6.55 6.55 -14.42
C ALA A 46 6.92 5.91 -15.77
N TRP A 47 5.94 5.70 -16.65
CA TRP A 47 6.18 5.15 -17.99
C TRP A 47 7.11 6.04 -18.83
N ASN A 48 6.89 7.36 -18.81
CA ASN A 48 7.72 8.30 -19.55
C ASN A 48 9.18 8.27 -19.05
N THR A 49 9.39 8.21 -17.74
CA THR A 49 10.74 8.11 -17.18
C THR A 49 11.40 6.77 -17.51
N LEU A 50 10.66 5.66 -17.41
CA LEU A 50 11.16 4.33 -17.76
C LEU A 50 11.51 4.20 -19.25
N VAL A 51 10.56 4.51 -20.13
CA VAL A 51 10.65 4.15 -21.56
C VAL A 51 11.26 5.28 -22.40
N ASN A 52 10.85 6.53 -22.20
CA ASN A 52 11.26 7.63 -23.07
C ASN A 52 12.57 8.26 -22.60
N LYS A 53 12.72 8.48 -21.29
CA LYS A 53 13.95 9.04 -20.71
C LYS A 53 15.02 7.98 -20.46
N LYS A 54 14.65 6.69 -20.44
CA LYS A 54 15.54 5.56 -20.06
C LYS A 54 16.19 5.78 -18.69
N GLY A 55 15.42 6.31 -17.75
CA GLY A 55 15.82 6.46 -16.35
C GLY A 55 15.90 5.11 -15.65
N SER A 56 16.44 5.07 -14.43
CA SER A 56 16.43 3.83 -13.65
C SER A 56 14.99 3.46 -13.28
N ILE A 57 14.76 2.17 -13.01
CA ILE A 57 13.44 1.68 -12.59
C ILE A 57 12.94 2.38 -11.31
N TYR A 58 13.87 2.74 -10.43
CA TYR A 58 13.58 3.45 -9.19
C TYR A 58 13.22 4.92 -9.45
N ASP A 59 13.83 5.57 -10.45
CA ASP A 59 13.46 6.93 -10.84
C ASP A 59 12.07 6.94 -11.46
N ALA A 60 11.72 5.92 -12.24
CA ALA A 60 10.37 5.76 -12.78
C ALA A 60 9.33 5.61 -11.65
N LEU A 61 9.61 4.77 -10.64
CA LEU A 61 8.73 4.60 -9.48
C LEU A 61 8.58 5.91 -8.69
N VAL A 62 9.69 6.58 -8.37
CA VAL A 62 9.71 7.84 -7.62
C VAL A 62 8.97 8.93 -8.39
N ASP A 63 9.25 9.12 -9.68
CA ASP A 63 8.56 10.10 -10.52
C ASP A 63 7.05 9.85 -10.56
N GLY A 64 6.63 8.59 -10.73
CA GLY A 64 5.22 8.21 -10.75
C GLY A 64 4.51 8.51 -9.44
N CYS A 65 5.06 8.05 -8.31
CA CYS A 65 4.48 8.31 -6.99
C CYS A 65 4.50 9.81 -6.62
N SER A 66 5.56 10.53 -6.99
CA SER A 66 5.71 11.97 -6.73
C SER A 66 4.64 12.81 -7.42
N VAL A 67 4.14 12.38 -8.59
CA VAL A 67 3.02 13.06 -9.24
C VAL A 67 1.81 13.13 -8.31
N CYS A 68 1.48 12.05 -7.60
CA CYS A 68 0.35 12.09 -6.68
C CYS A 68 0.63 12.90 -5.40
N GLU A 69 1.88 12.97 -4.96
CA GLU A 69 2.28 13.89 -3.87
C GLU A 69 2.13 15.36 -4.29
N ILE A 70 2.40 15.69 -5.55
CA ILE A 70 2.31 17.06 -6.08
C ILE A 70 0.88 17.45 -6.45
N GLU A 71 0.20 16.59 -7.22
CA GLU A 71 -1.16 16.83 -7.73
C GLU A 71 -2.22 16.64 -6.64
N ARG A 72 -1.85 16.07 -5.49
CA ARG A 72 -2.75 15.72 -4.40
C ARG A 72 -3.88 14.82 -4.91
N CYS A 73 -3.49 13.71 -5.54
CA CYS A 73 -4.43 12.70 -6.04
C CYS A 73 -5.50 12.45 -4.96
N ASP A 74 -6.75 12.80 -5.29
CA ASP A 74 -7.96 12.77 -4.44
C ASP A 74 -7.90 13.46 -3.05
N GLY A 75 -6.80 14.12 -2.73
CA GLY A 75 -6.57 14.77 -1.44
C GLY A 75 -6.00 13.86 -0.34
N SER A 76 -5.59 12.62 -0.64
CA SER A 76 -5.04 11.66 0.32
C SER A 76 -3.51 11.48 0.26
N VAL A 77 -2.84 12.10 -0.71
CA VAL A 77 -1.39 11.98 -0.93
C VAL A 77 -0.75 13.38 -1.05
N GLY A 78 0.35 13.60 -0.34
CA GLY A 78 1.15 14.83 -0.41
C GLY A 78 0.74 15.98 0.54
N PRO A 79 1.23 17.20 0.29
CA PRO A 79 0.92 18.39 1.10
C PRO A 79 -0.57 18.70 1.09
N GLY A 80 -1.10 19.08 2.25
CA GLY A 80 -2.51 19.39 2.43
C GLY A 80 -3.43 18.17 2.40
N GLY A 81 -2.91 16.95 2.34
CA GLY A 81 -3.72 15.76 2.51
C GLY A 81 -4.18 15.52 3.96
N SER A 82 -4.72 14.33 4.20
CA SER A 82 -5.34 13.85 5.45
C SER A 82 -4.62 14.32 6.73
N PRO A 83 -5.16 15.32 7.47
CA PRO A 83 -4.57 15.75 8.73
C PRO A 83 -4.93 14.78 9.86
N ASP A 84 -4.10 14.72 10.90
CA ASP A 84 -4.40 14.03 12.15
C ASP A 84 -5.43 14.79 13.02
N GLU A 85 -5.78 14.27 14.19
CA GLU A 85 -6.72 14.93 15.12
C GLU A 85 -6.19 16.27 15.69
N ASN A 86 -4.88 16.54 15.60
CA ASN A 86 -4.27 17.82 15.95
C ASN A 86 -4.28 18.83 14.78
N GLY A 87 -4.70 18.41 13.58
CA GLY A 87 -4.77 19.25 12.39
C GLY A 87 -3.48 19.26 11.58
N GLU A 88 -2.60 18.29 11.83
CA GLU A 88 -1.31 18.19 11.18
C GLU A 88 -1.28 17.11 10.10
N THR A 89 -0.77 17.48 8.93
CA THR A 89 -0.57 16.56 7.81
C THR A 89 0.78 15.86 7.95
N THR A 90 0.76 14.52 7.93
CA THR A 90 1.98 13.68 7.91
C THR A 90 1.93 12.69 6.76
N LEU A 91 3.09 12.17 6.33
CA LEU A 91 3.23 11.28 5.19
C LEU A 91 3.93 9.97 5.57
N ASP A 92 3.50 8.89 4.92
CA ASP A 92 4.06 7.55 5.01
C ASP A 92 4.45 7.10 3.59
N ALA A 93 5.67 6.58 3.39
CA ALA A 93 6.10 6.08 2.08
C ALA A 93 7.17 4.98 2.17
N MET A 94 7.29 4.15 1.14
CA MET A 94 8.42 3.23 0.96
C MET A 94 8.77 2.99 -0.50
N VAL A 95 10.03 2.60 -0.74
CA VAL A 95 10.55 2.07 -2.00
C VAL A 95 11.26 0.75 -1.71
N MET A 96 11.08 -0.25 -2.57
CA MET A 96 11.74 -1.55 -2.47
C MET A 96 12.44 -1.94 -3.77
N ASN A 97 13.69 -2.39 -3.63
CA ASN A 97 14.49 -3.01 -4.68
C ASN A 97 14.21 -4.52 -4.76
N GLY A 98 13.65 -5.00 -5.86
CA GLY A 98 13.34 -6.42 -6.03
C GLY A 98 14.56 -7.33 -6.23
N GLN A 99 15.73 -6.79 -6.56
CA GLN A 99 16.95 -7.56 -6.76
C GLN A 99 17.71 -7.80 -5.46
N THR A 100 17.90 -6.76 -4.66
CA THR A 100 18.73 -6.79 -3.43
C THR A 100 17.89 -6.94 -2.17
N PHE A 101 16.58 -6.73 -2.26
CA PHE A 101 15.66 -6.58 -1.13
C PHE A 101 15.91 -5.34 -0.26
N ASP A 102 16.74 -4.40 -0.73
CA ASP A 102 16.91 -3.12 -0.07
C ASP A 102 15.58 -2.37 -0.04
N VAL A 103 15.30 -1.75 1.10
CA VAL A 103 14.09 -0.98 1.33
C VAL A 103 14.50 0.31 2.01
N GLY A 104 13.93 1.41 1.53
CA GLY A 104 13.91 2.65 2.27
C GLY A 104 12.48 3.07 2.51
N ALA A 105 12.17 3.46 3.73
CA ALA A 105 10.82 3.81 4.14
C ALA A 105 10.81 4.95 5.15
N VAL A 106 9.73 5.71 5.14
CA VAL A 106 9.45 6.75 6.12
C VAL A 106 8.02 6.67 6.64
N GLY A 107 7.84 6.88 7.94
CA GLY A 107 6.53 6.94 8.57
C GLY A 107 6.33 8.25 9.34
N CYS A 108 5.10 8.75 9.37
CA CYS A 108 4.73 9.98 10.08
C CYS A 108 5.67 11.17 9.75
N LEU A 109 6.14 11.25 8.51
CA LEU A 109 7.02 12.31 8.02
C LEU A 109 6.24 13.63 8.04
N ARG A 110 6.77 14.63 8.73
CA ARG A 110 6.21 15.97 8.78
C ARG A 110 7.07 16.91 7.95
N ARG A 111 6.47 18.02 7.53
CA ARG A 111 7.17 19.21 7.00
C ARG A 111 8.00 19.03 5.73
N ILE A 112 7.91 17.87 5.09
CA ILE A 112 8.56 17.52 3.83
C ILE A 112 7.53 17.00 2.83
N PRO A 113 7.38 17.62 1.65
CA PRO A 113 6.27 17.32 0.75
C PRO A 113 6.43 16.03 -0.06
N THR A 114 7.66 15.52 -0.23
CA THR A 114 7.98 14.44 -1.18
C THR A 114 8.41 13.15 -0.47
N ALA A 115 7.47 12.44 0.17
CA ALA A 115 7.76 11.28 1.03
C ALA A 115 8.41 10.10 0.27
N ILE A 116 8.01 9.82 -0.97
CA ILE A 116 8.60 8.72 -1.75
C ILE A 116 10.06 8.98 -2.12
N ALA A 117 10.42 10.24 -2.45
CA ALA A 117 11.80 10.63 -2.70
C ALA A 117 12.65 10.51 -1.43
N VAL A 118 12.05 10.75 -0.26
CA VAL A 118 12.69 10.55 1.03
C VAL A 118 12.97 9.07 1.26
N ALA A 119 11.96 8.22 1.06
CA ALA A 119 12.10 6.77 1.16
C ALA A 119 13.20 6.25 0.22
N ARG A 120 13.29 6.77 -1.00
CA ARG A 120 14.40 6.46 -1.92
C ARG A 120 15.76 6.85 -1.35
N ALA A 121 15.88 8.04 -0.76
CA ALA A 121 17.13 8.49 -0.15
C ALA A 121 17.55 7.62 1.05
N VAL A 122 16.59 7.12 1.85
CA VAL A 122 16.87 6.13 2.90
C VAL A 122 17.49 4.87 2.28
N MET A 123 16.90 4.34 1.21
CA MET A 123 17.39 3.12 0.54
C MET A 123 18.78 3.28 -0.06
N ASP A 124 19.01 4.37 -0.81
CA ASP A 124 20.23 4.55 -1.61
C ASP A 124 21.46 4.86 -0.76
N TYR A 125 21.21 5.42 0.41
CA TYR A 125 22.28 6.10 1.09
C TYR A 125 22.42 5.71 2.57
N THR A 126 21.43 5.06 3.20
CA THR A 126 21.53 4.54 4.57
C THR A 126 21.63 3.01 4.61
N GLU A 127 22.19 2.46 5.69
CA GLU A 127 22.00 1.04 6.03
C GLU A 127 20.63 0.76 6.69
N GLN A 128 19.81 1.79 6.89
CA GLN A 128 18.56 1.72 7.65
C GLN A 128 17.36 1.49 6.74
N THR A 129 16.36 0.80 7.26
CA THR A 129 15.19 0.41 6.47
C THR A 129 14.02 1.37 6.61
N LEU A 130 13.75 1.87 7.82
CA LEU A 130 12.57 2.67 8.13
C LEU A 130 12.90 3.78 9.14
N LEU A 131 12.60 5.03 8.79
CA LEU A 131 12.75 6.18 9.65
C LEU A 131 11.38 6.79 9.97
N VAL A 132 11.11 7.16 11.21
CA VAL A 132 9.78 7.66 11.60
C VAL A 132 9.87 9.02 12.28
N GLY A 133 8.94 9.91 11.98
CA GLY A 133 8.77 11.17 12.68
C GLY A 133 9.18 12.39 11.87
N GLU A 134 9.36 13.48 12.59
CA GLU A 134 8.96 14.80 12.11
C GLU A 134 9.89 15.41 11.04
N LEU A 135 11.09 14.84 10.80
CA LEU A 135 11.94 15.18 9.64
C LEU A 135 12.78 13.98 9.10
N ALA A 136 12.16 12.82 8.90
CA ALA A 136 12.82 11.58 8.49
C ALA A 136 13.75 11.65 7.24
N ILE A 137 13.69 12.69 6.38
CA ILE A 137 14.60 12.84 5.21
C ILE A 137 15.98 13.39 5.52
N ALA A 138 16.03 14.43 6.31
CA ALA A 138 17.25 15.13 6.65
C ALA A 138 18.05 14.29 7.66
N VAL A 139 17.31 13.46 8.38
CA VAL A 139 17.78 12.32 9.14
C VAL A 139 18.33 11.23 8.28
N ALA A 140 17.59 10.82 7.25
CA ALA A 140 18.04 9.79 6.33
C ALA A 140 19.45 10.11 5.91
N ARG A 141 19.76 11.33 5.44
CA ARG A 141 21.11 11.62 4.92
C ARG A 141 22.26 11.58 5.95
N ALA A 142 22.05 12.07 7.16
CA ALA A 142 23.13 12.15 8.14
C ALA A 142 23.23 10.91 9.05
N VAL A 143 22.16 10.13 9.22
CA VAL A 143 22.20 8.81 9.87
C VAL A 143 23.16 7.88 9.11
N MET A 144 23.24 8.02 7.79
CA MET A 144 24.19 7.33 6.90
C MET A 144 25.64 7.60 7.24
N ASP A 145 25.97 8.87 7.46
CA ASP A 145 27.36 9.33 7.55
C ASP A 145 27.91 9.13 8.97
N TYR A 146 27.02 8.97 9.97
CA TYR A 146 27.38 9.08 11.39
C TYR A 146 26.80 8.01 12.33
N THR A 147 25.99 7.05 11.86
CA THR A 147 25.35 6.07 12.77
C THR A 147 25.12 4.67 12.17
N GLU A 148 25.29 3.61 12.97
CA GLU A 148 25.05 2.20 12.59
C GLU A 148 23.62 1.68 12.96
N GLN A 149 22.66 2.55 13.32
CA GLN A 149 21.39 2.13 13.97
C GLN A 149 20.17 1.97 13.05
N THR A 150 19.54 0.79 13.10
CA THR A 150 18.39 0.32 12.29
C THR A 150 17.14 1.21 12.26
N LEU A 151 16.91 2.05 13.27
CA LEU A 151 15.68 2.85 13.43
C LEU A 151 15.98 4.22 14.04
N LEU A 152 15.66 5.31 13.35
CA LEU A 152 15.55 6.63 13.99
C LEU A 152 14.10 7.09 14.02
N VAL A 153 13.61 7.38 15.23
CA VAL A 153 12.21 7.72 15.48
C VAL A 153 12.05 8.95 16.39
N GLY A 154 11.02 9.76 16.15
CA GLY A 154 10.56 10.80 17.09
C GLY A 154 11.19 12.19 16.92
N GLU A 155 11.14 13.01 17.98
CA GLU A 155 11.59 14.42 18.00
C GLU A 155 13.09 14.58 17.70
N LEU A 156 13.90 13.58 18.05
CA LEU A 156 15.34 13.59 17.75
C LEU A 156 15.63 13.44 16.25
N ALA A 157 14.71 12.82 15.50
CA ALA A 157 14.78 12.82 14.04
C ALA A 157 14.64 14.27 13.52
N THR A 158 13.73 15.06 14.08
CA THR A 158 13.58 16.49 13.75
C THR A 158 14.83 17.30 14.07
N GLN A 159 15.33 17.18 15.29
CA GLN A 159 16.44 18.02 15.73
C GLN A 159 17.67 17.77 14.86
N PHE A 160 17.97 16.51 14.61
CA PHE A 160 19.07 16.08 13.77
C PHE A 160 18.93 16.58 12.32
N ALA A 161 17.72 16.54 11.75
CA ALA A 161 17.45 17.09 10.43
C ALA A 161 17.71 18.59 10.28
N VAL A 162 17.36 19.38 11.30
CA VAL A 162 17.61 20.84 11.35
C VAL A 162 19.09 21.13 11.49
N GLU A 163 19.81 20.38 12.34
CA GLU A 163 21.26 20.48 12.52
C GLU A 163 22.03 20.27 11.20
N MET A 164 21.47 19.48 10.28
CA MET A 164 22.04 19.18 8.97
C MET A 164 21.67 20.18 7.85
N GLY A 165 20.97 21.27 8.18
CA GLY A 165 20.78 22.41 7.28
C GLY A 165 19.54 22.37 6.37
N PHE A 166 18.61 21.43 6.60
CA PHE A 166 17.34 21.40 5.88
C PHE A 166 16.34 22.43 6.43
N LYS A 167 15.48 22.95 5.53
CA LYS A 167 14.48 23.95 5.89
C LYS A 167 13.14 23.31 6.18
N GLU A 168 12.66 23.57 7.38
CA GLU A 168 11.33 23.20 7.83
C GLU A 168 10.24 24.01 7.10
N MET A 169 9.13 23.36 6.69
CA MET A 169 7.95 24.05 6.15
C MET A 169 6.64 23.43 6.64
N ASN A 170 5.53 24.18 6.61
CA ASN A 170 4.23 23.64 7.00
C ASN A 170 3.61 22.77 5.87
N LEU A 171 3.19 21.54 6.17
CA LEU A 171 2.47 20.67 5.21
C LEU A 171 0.96 20.91 5.18
N SER A 172 0.40 21.59 6.18
CA SER A 172 -1.02 21.89 6.21
C SER A 172 -1.39 22.93 5.15
N SER A 173 -2.55 22.74 4.53
CA SER A 173 -3.13 23.65 3.56
C SER A 173 -4.45 24.22 4.10
N ASP A 174 -4.98 25.27 3.48
CA ASP A 174 -6.30 25.80 3.85
C ASP A 174 -7.39 24.72 3.78
N SER A 175 -7.28 23.79 2.82
CA SER A 175 -8.19 22.66 2.70
C SER A 175 -8.07 21.64 3.84
N SER A 176 -6.85 21.28 4.28
CA SER A 176 -6.69 20.36 5.42
C SER A 176 -7.07 21.03 6.74
N ILE A 177 -6.78 22.33 6.89
CA ILE A 177 -7.23 23.13 8.04
C ILE A 177 -8.76 23.20 8.09
N THR A 178 -9.43 23.40 6.94
CA THR A 178 -10.90 23.42 6.86
C THR A 178 -11.48 22.05 7.18
N MET A 179 -10.93 20.99 6.59
CA MET A 179 -11.33 19.60 6.87
C MET A 179 -11.24 19.27 8.36
N TRP A 180 -10.16 19.69 9.03
CA TRP A 180 -9.98 19.52 10.46
C TRP A 180 -10.95 20.34 11.31
N LYS A 181 -11.20 21.61 10.94
CA LYS A 181 -12.20 22.45 11.61
C LYS A 181 -13.60 21.84 11.51
N ASP A 182 -13.99 21.37 10.33
CA ASP A 182 -15.28 20.72 10.08
C ASP A 182 -15.43 19.38 10.80
N TRP A 183 -14.32 18.67 11.02
CA TRP A 183 -14.30 17.46 11.85
C TRP A 183 -14.50 17.80 13.34
N LYS A 184 -13.83 18.85 13.84
CA LYS A 184 -14.00 19.34 15.22
C LYS A 184 -15.41 19.82 15.52
N THR A 185 -16.05 20.55 14.60
CA THR A 185 -17.45 21.00 14.76
C THR A 185 -18.44 19.84 14.77
N ARG A 186 -18.08 18.69 14.20
CA ARG A 186 -18.86 17.44 14.20
C ARG A 186 -18.49 16.50 15.35
N ASN A 187 -18.09 17.04 16.50
CA ASN A 187 -17.70 16.26 17.69
C ASN A 187 -16.63 15.20 17.39
N CYS A 188 -15.68 15.54 16.51
CA CYS A 188 -14.52 14.70 16.19
C CYS A 188 -14.88 13.34 15.59
N GLN A 189 -15.87 13.30 14.69
CA GLN A 189 -16.33 12.08 14.02
C GLN A 189 -15.93 12.03 12.52
N PRO A 190 -15.41 10.88 12.03
CA PRO A 190 -15.18 9.63 12.77
C PRO A 190 -14.01 9.73 13.76
N ASN A 191 -14.08 8.97 14.85
CA ASN A 191 -13.04 8.90 15.87
C ASN A 191 -12.40 7.50 15.94
N TYR A 192 -11.08 7.43 16.16
CA TYR A 192 -10.32 6.18 16.17
C TYR A 192 -9.93 5.69 17.56
N ARG A 193 -10.17 6.49 18.61
CA ARG A 193 -9.88 6.10 19.99
C ARG A 193 -10.83 4.97 20.41
N THR A 194 -10.31 4.00 21.15
CA THR A 194 -11.10 2.88 21.67
C THR A 194 -10.75 2.64 23.13
N ASN A 195 -11.71 2.13 23.89
CA ASN A 195 -11.56 1.84 25.33
C ASN A 195 -11.15 3.07 26.17
N VAL A 196 -11.71 4.24 25.85
CA VAL A 196 -11.44 5.51 26.53
C VAL A 196 -12.71 6.21 26.97
N THR A 197 -12.58 7.08 27.98
CA THR A 197 -13.61 8.00 28.44
C THR A 197 -13.15 9.45 28.22
N PRO A 198 -14.02 10.39 27.80
CA PRO A 198 -15.44 10.18 27.46
C PRO A 198 -15.62 9.34 26.18
N ASP A 199 -16.84 8.83 25.94
CA ASP A 199 -17.18 7.97 24.79
C ASP A 199 -16.70 8.61 23.45
N PRO A 200 -15.75 7.97 22.74
CA PRO A 200 -15.12 8.53 21.55
C PRO A 200 -16.05 8.60 20.35
N THR A 201 -17.20 7.92 20.37
CA THR A 201 -18.21 8.01 19.31
C THR A 201 -19.03 9.31 19.37
N LYS A 202 -18.88 10.09 20.45
CA LYS A 202 -19.70 11.27 20.73
C LYS A 202 -18.92 12.52 21.11
N ASN A 203 -17.65 12.40 21.48
CA ASN A 203 -16.87 13.48 22.09
C ASN A 203 -15.52 13.66 21.39
N CYS A 204 -14.81 14.73 21.73
CA CYS A 204 -13.46 15.04 21.23
C CYS A 204 -12.34 14.76 22.27
N GLY A 205 -12.68 14.13 23.41
CA GLY A 205 -11.78 14.05 24.55
C GLY A 205 -11.70 15.37 25.35
N PRO A 206 -10.62 15.60 26.13
CA PRO A 206 -9.43 14.76 26.26
C PRO A 206 -9.78 13.37 26.79
N TYR A 207 -9.15 12.35 26.21
CA TYR A 207 -9.45 10.96 26.50
C TYR A 207 -8.55 10.41 27.61
N LYS A 208 -9.12 9.59 28.48
CA LYS A 208 -8.39 8.79 29.46
C LYS A 208 -8.75 7.31 29.28
N PRO A 209 -7.81 6.38 29.49
CA PRO A 209 -8.11 4.95 29.47
C PRO A 209 -9.26 4.63 30.44
N MET A 210 -10.22 3.82 29.99
CA MET A 210 -11.20 3.25 30.91
C MET A 210 -10.54 2.19 31.79
N SER A 211 -11.13 1.91 32.94
CA SER A 211 -10.74 0.73 33.73
C SER A 211 -11.02 -0.55 32.94
N VAL A 212 -10.28 -1.62 33.24
CA VAL A 212 -10.49 -2.94 32.62
C VAL A 212 -11.95 -3.38 32.73
N LEU A 213 -12.59 -3.14 33.88
CA LEU A 213 -13.98 -3.49 34.14
C LEU A 213 -14.96 -2.75 33.21
N GLU A 214 -14.76 -1.45 33.01
CA GLU A 214 -15.57 -0.61 32.10
C GLU A 214 -15.34 -0.98 30.62
N SER A 215 -14.10 -1.33 30.25
CA SER A 215 -13.76 -1.72 28.88
C SER A 215 -14.42 -3.03 28.43
N LEU A 216 -14.58 -4.00 29.34
CA LEU A 216 -15.23 -5.29 29.07
C LEU A 216 -16.74 -5.13 28.82
N GLN A 217 -17.37 -4.08 29.34
CA GLN A 217 -18.79 -3.79 29.13
C GLN A 217 -19.09 -3.08 27.80
N GLN A 218 -18.09 -2.42 27.19
CA GLN A 218 -18.27 -1.65 25.94
C GLN A 218 -17.94 -2.40 24.64
N THR A 219 -17.34 -3.60 24.72
CA THR A 219 -16.84 -4.33 23.55
C THR A 219 -17.89 -4.71 22.49
N GLU A 220 -19.18 -4.67 22.82
CA GLU A 220 -20.28 -5.07 21.92
C GLU A 220 -20.68 -4.00 20.88
N ASN A 221 -20.27 -2.73 21.03
CA ASN A 221 -20.74 -1.61 20.20
C ASN A 221 -19.69 -1.01 19.25
N ARG A 222 -18.76 -1.82 18.73
CA ARG A 222 -17.79 -1.34 17.73
C ARG A 222 -18.48 -1.10 16.37
N GLY A 223 -18.92 0.16 16.18
CA GLY A 223 -19.45 0.68 14.93
C GLY A 223 -18.45 0.62 13.79
N ASN A 224 -18.98 0.62 12.56
CA ASN A 224 -18.20 0.54 11.34
C ASN A 224 -17.36 1.82 11.16
N LYS A 225 -16.05 1.69 10.96
CA LYS A 225 -15.21 2.83 10.54
C LYS A 225 -15.39 2.98 9.03
N ASN A 226 -16.05 4.04 8.57
CA ASN A 226 -16.26 4.30 7.15
C ASN A 226 -14.93 4.68 6.46
N ILE A 227 -14.11 3.67 6.17
CA ILE A 227 -12.90 3.74 5.37
C ILE A 227 -13.31 3.55 3.91
N GLY A 228 -13.24 4.64 3.14
CA GLY A 228 -13.67 4.69 1.73
C GLY A 228 -12.77 5.60 0.88
N PRO A 229 -13.00 5.70 -0.44
CA PRO A 229 -12.06 6.28 -1.44
C PRO A 229 -11.72 7.79 -1.32
N ARG A 230 -12.00 8.40 -0.17
CA ARG A 230 -11.65 9.80 0.14
C ARG A 230 -11.02 9.94 1.54
N ASN A 231 -10.83 8.82 2.23
CA ASN A 231 -10.49 8.77 3.66
C ASN A 231 -9.24 7.93 3.97
N HIS A 232 -8.61 7.29 2.98
CA HIS A 232 -7.48 6.38 3.22
C HIS A 232 -6.66 6.02 1.96
N ASP A 233 -6.77 6.84 0.91
CA ASP A 233 -6.30 6.43 -0.40
C ASP A 233 -4.76 6.51 -0.43
N THR A 234 -4.17 5.46 -0.97
CA THR A 234 -2.73 5.26 -1.03
C THR A 234 -2.41 4.99 -2.47
N ILE A 235 -1.49 5.74 -3.04
CA ILE A 235 -0.88 5.33 -4.30
C ILE A 235 0.17 4.26 -3.98
N GLY A 236 -0.06 3.06 -4.48
CA GLY A 236 0.92 2.00 -4.55
C GLY A 236 1.22 1.72 -6.01
N MET A 237 2.49 1.59 -6.37
CA MET A 237 2.92 1.36 -7.75
C MET A 237 3.92 0.20 -7.82
N VAL A 238 3.80 -0.63 -8.85
CA VAL A 238 4.80 -1.60 -9.27
C VAL A 238 5.30 -1.20 -10.65
N VAL A 239 6.62 -1.20 -10.82
CA VAL A 239 7.29 -0.98 -12.09
C VAL A 239 8.12 -2.23 -12.41
N ILE A 240 7.98 -2.74 -13.62
CA ILE A 240 8.82 -3.79 -14.19
C ILE A 240 9.40 -3.29 -15.51
N ASP A 241 10.73 -3.28 -15.64
CA ASP A 241 11.41 -2.83 -16.85
C ASP A 241 11.47 -3.92 -17.95
N GLU A 242 11.98 -3.58 -19.13
CA GLU A 242 12.16 -4.55 -20.23
C GLU A 242 13.14 -5.68 -19.92
N HIS A 243 13.98 -5.53 -18.90
CA HIS A 243 14.98 -6.52 -18.46
C HIS A 243 14.43 -7.44 -17.36
N GLY A 244 13.21 -7.18 -16.88
CA GLY A 244 12.58 -7.94 -15.81
C GLY A 244 13.05 -7.55 -14.41
N ASN A 245 13.71 -6.39 -14.24
CA ASN A 245 13.92 -5.81 -12.92
C ASN A 245 12.59 -5.31 -12.38
N ILE A 246 12.39 -5.42 -11.07
CA ILE A 246 11.13 -5.16 -10.40
C ILE A 246 11.36 -4.23 -9.21
N THR A 247 10.53 -3.20 -9.10
CA THR A 247 10.48 -2.33 -7.92
C THR A 247 9.03 -2.03 -7.57
N ALA A 248 8.77 -1.81 -6.30
CA ALA A 248 7.46 -1.45 -5.80
C ALA A 248 7.59 -0.40 -4.71
N GLY A 249 6.59 0.47 -4.59
CA GLY A 249 6.56 1.50 -3.57
C GLY A 249 5.16 2.05 -3.36
N THR A 250 5.02 2.77 -2.27
CA THR A 250 3.76 3.33 -1.78
C THR A 250 4.00 4.69 -1.16
N THR A 251 3.02 5.60 -1.27
CA THR A 251 3.00 6.87 -0.53
C THR A 251 1.56 7.28 -0.19
N THR A 252 1.35 7.86 1.00
CA THR A 252 0.04 8.29 1.51
C THR A 252 0.16 9.30 2.65
N ASN A 253 -0.90 10.07 2.91
CA ASN A 253 -1.10 10.77 4.17
C ASN A 253 -1.74 9.90 5.26
N GLY A 254 -2.14 8.66 4.96
CA GLY A 254 -2.83 7.77 5.88
C GLY A 254 -4.29 8.17 6.13
N LEU A 255 -4.87 7.67 7.23
CA LEU A 255 -6.28 7.91 7.54
C LEU A 255 -6.56 9.39 7.87
N ASN A 256 -7.68 9.92 7.37
CA ASN A 256 -8.23 11.20 7.81
C ASN A 256 -8.45 11.20 9.32
N HIS A 257 -7.95 12.22 10.03
CA HIS A 257 -8.11 12.43 11.46
C HIS A 257 -7.51 11.33 12.33
N LYS A 258 -6.47 10.65 11.82
CA LYS A 258 -5.72 9.64 12.54
C LYS A 258 -5.19 10.19 13.87
N ILE A 259 -4.90 9.28 14.81
CA ILE A 259 -4.20 9.63 16.05
C ILE A 259 -2.79 10.16 15.66
N PRO A 260 -2.28 11.23 16.30
CA PRO A 260 -0.95 11.76 15.97
C PRO A 260 0.10 10.69 16.18
N GLY A 261 1.03 10.56 15.22
CA GLY A 261 2.02 9.47 15.22
C GLY A 261 1.55 8.14 14.61
N ARG A 262 0.28 8.01 14.19
CA ARG A 262 -0.19 6.78 13.53
C ARG A 262 0.49 6.58 12.18
N VAL A 263 1.05 5.39 11.99
CA VAL A 263 1.62 4.88 10.75
C VAL A 263 0.74 3.76 10.20
N GLY A 264 0.47 3.78 8.88
CA GLY A 264 -0.32 2.75 8.19
C GLY A 264 0.51 1.57 7.67
N ASP A 265 -0.07 0.83 6.73
CA ASP A 265 0.60 -0.25 5.98
C ASP A 265 1.58 0.29 4.94
N SER A 266 1.34 1.49 4.43
CA SER A 266 2.07 2.08 3.30
C SER A 266 3.60 2.18 3.46
N PRO A 267 4.21 2.39 4.63
CA PRO A 267 5.67 2.36 4.76
C PRO A 267 6.19 1.02 5.28
N ILE A 268 5.32 0.00 5.39
CA ILE A 268 5.66 -1.30 5.93
C ILE A 268 5.84 -2.28 4.78
N MET A 269 7.09 -2.71 4.58
CA MET A 269 7.47 -3.74 3.61
C MET A 269 6.65 -5.01 3.81
N GLY A 270 6.10 -5.53 2.72
CA GLY A 270 5.23 -6.71 2.74
C GLY A 270 3.78 -6.40 3.08
N ALA A 271 3.48 -5.26 3.72
CA ALA A 271 2.12 -4.77 3.85
C ALA A 271 1.75 -3.88 2.66
N GLY A 272 2.27 -2.65 2.62
CA GLY A 272 1.97 -1.66 1.58
C GLY A 272 2.52 -2.03 0.21
N ALA A 273 3.78 -2.47 0.15
CA ALA A 273 4.43 -2.88 -1.08
C ALA A 273 5.42 -4.04 -0.88
N TYR A 274 5.63 -4.84 -1.91
CA TYR A 274 6.69 -5.85 -1.97
C TYR A 274 7.12 -6.14 -3.41
N ALA A 275 8.42 -6.36 -3.64
CA ALA A 275 8.98 -6.67 -4.95
C ALA A 275 10.05 -7.76 -4.84
N MET A 276 10.11 -8.65 -5.84
CA MET A 276 11.14 -9.68 -5.94
C MET A 276 11.41 -9.99 -7.42
N ASN A 277 12.65 -9.71 -7.87
CA ASN A 277 13.11 -10.02 -9.22
C ASN A 277 12.96 -11.52 -9.49
N GLY A 278 12.58 -11.85 -10.73
CA GLY A 278 12.30 -13.23 -11.11
C GLY A 278 10.97 -13.79 -10.60
N VAL A 279 10.19 -13.02 -9.80
CA VAL A 279 8.86 -13.42 -9.33
C VAL A 279 7.79 -12.41 -9.70
N GLY A 280 7.85 -11.19 -9.16
CA GLY A 280 6.76 -10.22 -9.28
C GLY A 280 6.81 -9.12 -8.23
N GLY A 281 5.82 -8.22 -8.28
CA GLY A 281 5.59 -7.19 -7.27
C GLY A 281 4.11 -7.05 -6.92
N ALA A 282 3.82 -6.53 -5.73
CA ALA A 282 2.47 -6.29 -5.25
C ALA A 282 2.40 -5.01 -4.43
N VAL A 283 1.23 -4.37 -4.46
CA VAL A 283 0.92 -3.14 -3.71
C VAL A 283 -0.50 -3.14 -3.19
N ALA A 284 -0.67 -2.62 -1.99
CA ALA A 284 -1.92 -2.59 -1.24
C ALA A 284 -2.41 -1.16 -0.99
N THR A 285 -3.72 -1.04 -0.74
CA THR A 285 -4.39 0.17 -0.25
C THR A 285 -5.59 -0.26 0.59
N GLY A 286 -6.00 0.49 1.60
CA GLY A 286 -7.10 0.06 2.47
C GLY A 286 -7.00 0.54 3.92
N ASP A 287 -7.72 -0.16 4.79
CA ASP A 287 -7.56 -0.08 6.23
C ASP A 287 -6.15 -0.54 6.63
N GLY A 288 -5.20 0.39 6.64
CA GLY A 288 -3.80 0.08 6.88
C GLY A 288 -3.53 -0.66 8.20
N ASP A 289 -4.35 -0.45 9.23
CA ASP A 289 -4.22 -1.15 10.51
C ASP A 289 -4.60 -2.62 10.40
N VAL A 290 -5.55 -2.97 9.53
CA VAL A 290 -5.91 -4.36 9.22
C VAL A 290 -4.92 -4.94 8.21
N MET A 291 -4.61 -4.23 7.12
CA MET A 291 -3.72 -4.69 6.06
C MET A 291 -2.35 -5.11 6.61
N MET A 292 -1.74 -4.29 7.49
CA MET A 292 -0.41 -4.60 8.05
C MET A 292 -0.36 -5.89 8.89
N ARG A 293 -1.50 -6.36 9.43
CA ARG A 293 -1.55 -7.59 10.23
C ARG A 293 -1.41 -8.85 9.39
N PHE A 294 -1.65 -8.75 8.08
CA PHE A 294 -1.68 -9.89 7.17
C PHE A 294 -0.57 -9.87 6.10
N LEU A 295 0.21 -8.79 6.02
CA LEU A 295 1.28 -8.61 5.04
C LEU A 295 0.86 -9.02 3.61
N PRO A 296 -0.22 -8.44 3.07
CA PRO A 296 -0.86 -8.91 1.83
C PRO A 296 0.05 -8.85 0.61
N SER A 297 0.92 -7.85 0.51
CA SER A 297 1.85 -7.71 -0.61
C SER A 297 2.93 -8.78 -0.59
N PHE A 298 3.49 -9.08 0.58
CA PHE A 298 4.45 -10.18 0.75
C PHE A 298 3.79 -11.53 0.45
N LEU A 299 2.60 -11.78 1.00
CA LEU A 299 1.87 -13.02 0.75
C LEU A 299 1.60 -13.22 -0.74
N ALA A 300 1.20 -12.16 -1.46
CA ALA A 300 0.98 -12.22 -2.89
C ALA A 300 2.24 -12.62 -3.66
N VAL A 301 3.35 -11.93 -3.42
CA VAL A 301 4.62 -12.21 -4.12
C VAL A 301 5.16 -13.60 -3.75
N SER A 302 5.12 -13.98 -2.47
CA SER A 302 5.55 -15.31 -2.02
C SER A 302 4.78 -16.44 -2.69
N GLN A 303 3.46 -16.29 -2.84
CA GLN A 303 2.63 -17.29 -3.49
C GLN A 303 2.76 -17.26 -5.03
N MET A 304 3.05 -16.12 -5.63
CA MET A 304 3.47 -16.06 -7.04
C MET A 304 4.79 -16.83 -7.26
N ALA A 305 5.73 -16.77 -6.31
CA ALA A 305 6.96 -17.57 -6.36
C ALA A 305 6.66 -19.08 -6.32
N ALA A 306 5.60 -19.48 -5.62
CA ALA A 306 5.06 -20.85 -5.62
C ALA A 306 4.23 -21.20 -6.88
N GLY A 307 4.16 -20.32 -7.87
CA GLY A 307 3.47 -20.54 -9.14
C GLY A 307 1.98 -20.21 -9.14
N VAL A 308 1.46 -19.55 -8.10
CA VAL A 308 0.05 -19.13 -8.05
C VAL A 308 -0.16 -17.88 -8.92
N PRO A 309 -1.09 -17.87 -9.89
CA PRO A 309 -1.34 -16.71 -10.73
C PRO A 309 -1.77 -15.45 -9.94
N PRO A 310 -1.35 -14.23 -10.35
CA PRO A 310 -1.66 -12.96 -9.69
C PRO A 310 -3.16 -12.77 -9.38
N GLY A 311 -4.04 -13.03 -10.36
CA GLY A 311 -5.49 -12.87 -10.17
C GLY A 311 -6.12 -13.84 -9.18
N ILE A 312 -5.52 -15.01 -8.97
CA ILE A 312 -5.98 -15.97 -7.97
C ILE A 312 -5.50 -15.54 -6.59
N ILE A 313 -4.22 -15.20 -6.47
CA ILE A 313 -3.65 -14.90 -5.16
C ILE A 313 -4.19 -13.59 -4.58
N THR A 314 -4.40 -12.54 -5.38
CA THR A 314 -4.98 -11.30 -4.85
C THR A 314 -6.37 -11.53 -4.25
N LYS A 315 -7.20 -12.33 -4.91
CA LYS A 315 -8.52 -12.73 -4.42
C LYS A 315 -8.43 -13.52 -3.11
N LEU A 316 -7.58 -14.55 -3.06
CA LEU A 316 -7.41 -15.37 -1.86
C LEU A 316 -6.89 -14.57 -0.67
N THR A 317 -5.93 -13.66 -0.90
CA THR A 317 -5.37 -12.80 0.14
C THR A 317 -6.44 -11.88 0.73
N ILE A 318 -7.23 -11.19 -0.11
CA ILE A 318 -8.30 -10.30 0.36
C ILE A 318 -9.41 -11.09 1.07
N GLN A 319 -9.80 -12.27 0.56
CA GLN A 319 -10.77 -13.14 1.23
C GLN A 319 -10.29 -13.61 2.60
N ASN A 320 -9.00 -13.93 2.74
CA ASN A 320 -8.43 -14.32 4.02
C ASN A 320 -8.51 -13.21 5.06
N ILE A 321 -8.28 -11.95 4.67
CA ILE A 321 -8.45 -10.80 5.57
C ILE A 321 -9.92 -10.64 5.96
N ALA A 322 -10.83 -10.69 4.98
CA ALA A 322 -12.28 -10.56 5.18
C ALA A 322 -12.84 -11.59 6.17
N LYS A 323 -12.29 -12.81 6.18
CA LYS A 323 -12.66 -13.87 7.13
C LYS A 323 -12.54 -13.44 8.60
N TYR A 324 -11.51 -12.65 8.93
CA TYR A 324 -11.26 -12.19 10.30
C TYR A 324 -11.79 -10.78 10.54
N TYR A 325 -11.84 -9.94 9.50
CA TYR A 325 -12.26 -8.55 9.58
C TYR A 325 -13.33 -8.24 8.53
N PRO A 326 -14.57 -8.75 8.64
CA PRO A 326 -15.61 -8.64 7.59
C PRO A 326 -16.16 -7.23 7.36
N LYS A 327 -15.64 -6.23 8.08
CA LYS A 327 -16.01 -4.82 7.95
C LYS A 327 -14.87 -3.94 7.42
N PHE A 328 -13.69 -4.53 7.16
CA PHE A 328 -12.57 -3.75 6.62
C PHE A 328 -12.85 -3.37 5.17
N SER A 329 -12.14 -2.35 4.68
CA SER A 329 -12.05 -2.06 3.26
C SER A 329 -10.60 -2.14 2.83
N GLY A 330 -10.33 -2.75 1.68
CA GLY A 330 -8.97 -2.88 1.18
C GLY A 330 -8.90 -3.50 -0.20
N ALA A 331 -7.81 -3.21 -0.90
CA ALA A 331 -7.52 -3.71 -2.23
C ALA A 331 -6.04 -4.06 -2.37
N LEU A 332 -5.77 -4.97 -3.31
CA LEU A 332 -4.45 -5.50 -3.59
C LEU A 332 -4.29 -5.67 -5.09
N ILE A 333 -3.17 -5.20 -5.62
CA ILE A 333 -2.70 -5.45 -6.98
C ILE A 333 -1.45 -6.31 -6.90
N ALA A 334 -1.35 -7.31 -7.77
CA ALA A 334 -0.13 -8.07 -7.98
C ALA A 334 0.18 -8.19 -9.47
N VAL A 335 1.46 -8.19 -9.82
CA VAL A 335 1.98 -8.40 -11.17
C VAL A 335 3.16 -9.36 -11.12
N ASP A 336 3.17 -10.37 -11.97
CA ASP A 336 4.27 -11.33 -12.07
C ASP A 336 5.39 -10.82 -12.99
N ASN A 337 6.53 -11.51 -12.98
CA ASN A 337 7.71 -11.22 -13.80
C ASN A 337 7.47 -11.37 -15.32
N LYS A 338 6.29 -11.80 -15.75
CA LYS A 338 5.88 -11.85 -17.17
C LYS A 338 4.97 -10.68 -17.54
N GLY A 339 4.64 -9.81 -16.59
CA GLY A 339 3.70 -8.70 -16.76
C GLY A 339 2.23 -9.12 -16.67
N THR A 340 1.93 -10.36 -16.29
CA THR A 340 0.55 -10.77 -15.98
C THR A 340 0.17 -10.15 -14.65
N TYR A 341 -1.00 -9.54 -14.55
CA TYR A 341 -1.45 -8.87 -13.33
C TYR A 341 -2.85 -9.29 -12.92
N GLY A 342 -3.17 -9.04 -11.65
CA GLY A 342 -4.47 -9.27 -11.06
C GLY A 342 -4.74 -8.28 -9.93
N ALA A 343 -6.01 -8.05 -9.65
CA ALA A 343 -6.43 -7.18 -8.56
C ALA A 343 -7.66 -7.78 -7.87
N ALA A 344 -7.78 -7.53 -6.57
CA ALA A 344 -8.97 -7.87 -5.79
C ALA A 344 -9.19 -6.81 -4.71
N CYS A 345 -10.43 -6.70 -4.25
CA CYS A 345 -10.82 -5.76 -3.21
C CYS A 345 -11.99 -6.27 -2.37
N TYR A 346 -12.18 -5.68 -1.20
CA TYR A 346 -13.28 -5.92 -0.26
C TYR A 346 -13.70 -4.59 0.36
N GLY A 347 -14.98 -4.44 0.73
CA GLY A 347 -15.50 -3.25 1.42
C GLY A 347 -15.70 -2.00 0.55
N PHE A 348 -15.26 -1.99 -0.71
CA PHE A 348 -15.64 -0.98 -1.71
C PHE A 348 -16.70 -1.54 -2.66
N PRO A 349 -17.42 -0.69 -3.43
CA PRO A 349 -18.25 -1.19 -4.53
C PRO A 349 -17.40 -1.73 -5.69
N VAL A 350 -16.40 -0.95 -6.10
CA VAL A 350 -15.51 -1.23 -7.22
C VAL A 350 -14.13 -0.68 -6.88
N PHE A 351 -13.09 -1.40 -7.25
CA PHE A 351 -11.72 -0.91 -7.19
C PHE A 351 -11.19 -0.66 -8.60
N HIS A 352 -10.75 0.57 -8.84
CA HIS A 352 -10.12 1.00 -10.08
C HIS A 352 -8.61 1.00 -9.93
N TYR A 353 -7.88 0.72 -11.00
CA TYR A 353 -6.42 0.79 -11.03
C TYR A 353 -5.93 1.15 -12.43
N SER A 354 -4.74 1.72 -12.53
CA SER A 354 -4.18 2.21 -13.79
C SER A 354 -3.00 1.35 -14.21
N VAL A 355 -2.93 1.01 -15.50
CA VAL A 355 -1.85 0.17 -16.05
C VAL A 355 -1.47 0.61 -17.46
N ILE A 356 -0.20 0.49 -17.79
CA ILE A 356 0.34 0.66 -19.14
C ILE A 356 1.42 -0.39 -19.41
N ASN A 357 1.42 -0.89 -20.64
CA ASN A 357 2.40 -1.82 -21.20
C ASN A 357 2.40 -1.70 -22.74
N PRO A 358 3.32 -2.36 -23.47
CA PRO A 358 3.41 -2.23 -24.93
C PRO A 358 2.15 -2.65 -25.67
N VAL A 359 1.37 -3.60 -25.11
CA VAL A 359 0.12 -4.07 -25.71
C VAL A 359 -0.98 -3.01 -25.59
N LEU A 360 -1.07 -2.32 -24.45
CA LEU A 360 -2.08 -1.29 -24.19
C LEU A 360 -1.78 0.03 -24.91
N LYS A 361 -0.51 0.36 -25.15
CA LYS A 361 -0.01 1.59 -25.81
C LYS A 361 -0.27 2.91 -25.08
N THR A 362 -1.38 3.02 -24.35
CA THR A 362 -1.74 4.18 -23.52
C THR A 362 -2.14 3.72 -22.12
N VAL A 363 -2.07 4.64 -21.16
CA VAL A 363 -2.53 4.37 -19.79
C VAL A 363 -4.01 3.99 -19.84
N THR A 364 -4.32 2.83 -19.27
CA THR A 364 -5.66 2.24 -19.27
C THR A 364 -6.12 2.05 -17.85
N ILE A 365 -7.32 2.54 -17.54
CA ILE A 365 -7.99 2.25 -16.27
C ILE A 365 -8.66 0.88 -16.38
N LYS A 366 -8.36 0.01 -15.42
CA LYS A 366 -9.00 -1.29 -15.21
C LYS A 366 -9.83 -1.24 -13.94
N SER A 367 -10.74 -2.21 -13.78
CA SER A 367 -11.66 -2.23 -12.64
C SER A 367 -12.00 -3.66 -12.27
N VAL A 368 -12.20 -3.89 -10.98
CA VAL A 368 -12.70 -5.15 -10.42
C VAL A 368 -13.83 -4.86 -9.45
N GLU A 369 -14.90 -5.65 -9.55
CA GLU A 369 -15.95 -5.66 -8.53
C GLU A 369 -15.38 -6.24 -7.24
N CYS A 370 -15.66 -5.60 -6.12
CA CYS A 370 -15.15 -6.08 -4.85
C CYS A 370 -15.96 -7.25 -4.33
N LEU A 371 -15.26 -8.09 -3.59
CA LEU A 371 -15.80 -9.22 -2.88
C LEU A 371 -16.77 -8.72 -1.79
N VAL A 372 -17.81 -9.52 -1.53
CA VAL A 372 -18.87 -9.27 -0.54
C VAL A 372 -18.70 -10.20 0.64
#